data_AF-A0A1X1KLT4-F1
#
_entry.id   AF-A0A1X1KLT4-F1
#
_cell.length_a   1.000
_cell.length_b   1.000
_cell.length_c   1.000
_cell.angle_alpha   90.00
_cell.angle_beta   90.00
_cell.angle_gamma   90.00
#
_symmetry.space_group_name_H-M   'P 1'
#
loop_
_entity.id
_entity.type
_entity.pdbx_description
1 polymer ?
#
loop_
_entity_poly.entity_id
_entity_poly.type
_entity_poly.pdbx_seq_one_letter_code
_entity_poly.pdbx_strand_id
1 'polypeptide(L)' 'MVSYGQTQIDGVAYAQYGIFRLENGKIVEHWNNKEVMPRVEELTNRGKF' A
#
# COMPACT_ATOMS: atom_id res chain seq x y z
N MET A 1 -7.48 -9.97 6.01
CA MET A 1 -7.40 -9.67 4.56
C MET A 1 -6.31 -8.61 4.37
N VAL A 2 -5.61 -8.63 3.24
CA VAL A 2 -4.58 -7.64 2.90
C VAL A 2 -4.86 -7.02 1.54
N SER A 3 -4.54 -5.73 1.39
CA SER A 3 -4.48 -5.05 0.10
C SER A 3 -3.16 -4.32 -0.04
N TYR A 4 -2.70 -4.18 -1.27
CA TYR A 4 -1.50 -3.41 -1.59
C TYR A 4 -1.67 -2.77 -2.96
N GLY A 5 -0.92 -1.71 -3.21
CA GLY A 5 -0.91 -1.06 -4.51
C GLY A 5 -0.13 0.24 -4.50
N GLN A 6 -0.17 0.92 -5.65
CA GLN A 6 0.34 2.28 -5.81
C GLN A 6 -0.83 3.26 -5.83
N THR A 7 -0.65 4.42 -5.23
CA THR A 7 -1.57 5.56 -5.34
C THR A 7 -0.80 6.84 -5.67
N GLN A 8 -1.50 7.84 -6.21
CA GLN A 8 -0.95 9.16 -6.53
C GLN A 8 -1.69 10.21 -5.71
N ILE A 9 -0.96 10.98 -4.91
CA ILE A 9 -1.53 12.04 -4.05
C ILE A 9 -0.72 13.31 -4.32
N ASP A 10 -1.38 14.36 -4.81
CA ASP A 10 -0.74 15.64 -5.18
C ASP A 10 0.47 15.47 -6.13
N GLY A 11 0.39 14.51 -7.04
CA GLY A 11 1.45 14.19 -8.00
C GLY A 11 2.61 13.38 -7.44
N VAL A 12 2.56 12.99 -6.17
CA VAL A 12 3.56 12.12 -5.53
C VAL A 12 3.04 10.69 -5.49
N ALA A 13 3.87 9.76 -5.97
CA ALA A 13 3.56 8.34 -5.97
C ALA A 13 3.83 7.74 -4.59
N TYR A 14 2.88 6.95 -4.07
CA TYR A 14 3.01 6.22 -2.82
C TYR A 14 2.79 4.74 -3.05
N ALA A 15 3.60 3.92 -2.38
CA ALA A 15 3.25 2.53 -2.13
C ALA A 15 2.33 2.48 -0.90
N GLN A 16 1.22 1.75 -0.99
CA GLN A 16 0.28 1.58 0.11
C GLN A 16 0.12 0.11 0.48
N TYR A 17 -0.05 -0.15 1.77
CA TYR A 17 -0.39 -1.45 2.29
C TYR A 17 -1.51 -1.34 3.32
N GLY A 18 -2.55 -2.15 3.16
CA GLY A 18 -3.72 -2.22 4.04
C GLY A 18 -3.86 -3.60 4.66
N ILE A 19 -4.05 -3.64 5.98
CA ILE A 19 -4.36 -4.85 6.74
C ILE A 19 -5.75 -4.70 7.34
N PHE A 20 -6.58 -5.72 7.16
CA PHE A 20 -7.95 -5.74 7.64
C PHE A 20 -8.18 -6.97 8.52
N ARG A 21 -8.66 -6.75 9.74
CA ARG A 21 -9.22 -7.82 10.57
C ARG A 21 -10.70 -7.95 10.26
N LEU A 22 -11.12 -9.19 10.01
CA LEU A 22 -12.51 -9.53 9.74
C LEU A 22 -13.10 -10.27 10.92
N GLU A 23 -14.36 -9.99 11.23
CA GLU A 23 -15.16 -10.70 12.22
C GLU A 23 -16.61 -10.74 11.72
N ASN A 24 -17.22 -11.94 11.71
CA ASN A 24 -18.58 -12.16 11.21
C ASN A 24 -18.84 -11.56 9.82
N GLY A 25 -17.87 -11.70 8.91
CA GLY A 25 -17.94 -11.17 7.55
C GLY A 25 -17.82 -9.64 7.43
N LYS A 26 -17.55 -8.93 8.52
CA LYS A 26 -17.38 -7.47 8.54
C LYS A 26 -15.94 -7.09 8.84
N ILE A 27 -15.50 -5.94 8.33
CA ILE A 27 -14.24 -5.32 8.73
C ILE A 27 -14.45 -4.70 10.11
N VAL A 28 -13.68 -5.14 11.09
CA VAL A 28 -13.72 -4.64 12.47
C VAL A 28 -12.45 -3.88 12.87
N GLU A 29 -11.40 -3.98 12.05
CA GLU A 29 -10.16 -3.24 12.25
C GLU A 29 -9.44 -3.04 10.92
N HIS A 30 -8.82 -1.87 10.78
CA HIS A 30 -8.07 -1.48 9.59
C HIS A 30 -6.80 -0.75 10.00
N TRP A 31 -5.66 -1.29 9.56
CA TRP A 31 -4.36 -0.62 9.64
C TRP A 31 -3.88 -0.33 8.22
N ASN A 32 -3.32 0.84 8.03
CA ASN A 32 -2.69 1.22 6.77
C ASN A 32 -1.32 1.82 7.02
N ASN A 33 -0.43 1.58 6.08
CA ASN A 33 0.80 2.35 5.91
C ASN A 33 0.87 2.83 4.46
N LYS A 34 1.49 4.00 4.27
CA LYS A 34 1.86 4.49 2.94
C LYS A 34 3.21 5.20 3.00
N GLU A 35 4.03 4.95 1.99
CA GLU A 35 5.36 5.53 1.89
C GLU A 35 5.56 6.07 0.48
N VAL A 36 6.29 7.18 0.37
CA VAL A 36 6.64 7.76 -0.93
C VAL A 36 7.46 6.71 -1.69
N MET A 37 7.09 6.43 -2.93
CA MET A 37 7.89 5.56 -3.75
C MET A 37 9.21 6.26 -4.11
N PRO A 38 10.35 5.58 -3.97
CA PRO A 38 11.61 6.11 -4.44
C PRO A 38 11.58 6.25 -5.97
N ARG A 39 12.56 6.95 -6.52
CA ARG A 39 12.65 7.13 -7.97
C ARG A 39 12.84 5.77 -8.65
N VAL A 40 12.38 5.64 -9.90
CA VAL A 40 12.47 4.37 -10.65
C VAL A 40 13.91 3.88 -10.79
N GLU A 41 14.86 4.81 -10.83
CA GLU A 41 16.29 4.53 -10.89
C GLU A 41 16.85 3.88 -9.60
N GLU A 42 16.20 4.12 -8.46
CA GLU A 42 16.61 3.67 -7.12
C GLU A 42 15.92 2.37 -6.70
N LEU A 43 14.97 1.88 -7.49
CA LEU A 43 14.25 0.64 -7.18
C LEU A 43 15.15 -0.58 -7.29
N THR A 44 15.36 -1.27 -6.16
CA THR A 44 16.07 -2.56 -6.11
C THR A 44 15.35 -3.65 -6.91
N ASN A 45 14.01 -3.62 -6.95
CA ASN A 45 13.19 -4.56 -7.70
C ASN A 45 12.07 -3.81 -8.41
N ARG A 46 12.15 -3.69 -9.74
CA ARG A 46 11.17 -2.97 -10.58
C ARG A 46 9.84 -3.70 -10.81
N GLY A 47 9.56 -4.76 -10.03
CA GLY A 47 8.41 -5.63 -10.28
C GLY A 47 8.14 -6.66 -9.19
N LYS A 48 8.75 -6.53 -8.01
CA LYS A 48 8.21 -7.17 -6.81
C LYS A 48 7.41 -6.08 -6.10
N PHE A 49 6.17 -5.96 -6.62
CA PHE A 49 5.19 -4.88 -6.54
C PHE A 49 5.41 -3.76 -7.56
#